data_AF-A0A9Q4XUL3-F1
#
_entry.id   AF-A0A9Q4XUL3-F1
#
_cell.length_a   1.000
_cell.length_b   1.000
_cell.length_c   1.000
_cell.angle_alpha   90.00
_cell.angle_beta   90.00
_cell.angle_gamma   90.00
#
_symmetry.space_group_name_H-M   'P 1'
#
loop_
_entity.id
_entity.type
_entity.pdbx_description
1 polymer ?
#
loop_
_entity_poly.entity_id
_entity_poly.type
_entity_poly.pdbx_seq_one_letter_code
_entity_poly.pdbx_strand_id
1 'polypeptide(L)'
;MCKVGDIILIKNYVDNEKKLDQHSFVVLSDKLGKIQGLDYNIICNVMSSFKNKKQQEKKLQYAGNFPITHNDTVTDPDNGKDGYIKAEQLYYFNKDKLDYMVIGQIKPEAFNLLIEFIEKLDVEFKIIIDNL
;
A
#
# COMPACT_ATOMS: atom_id res chain seq x y z
N MET A 1 17.30 1.31 -0.76
CA MET A 1 16.44 0.22 -1.26
C MET A 1 15.39 -0.03 -0.20
N CYS A 2 14.09 -0.05 -0.55
CA CYS A 2 13.03 -0.25 0.44
C CYS A 2 12.99 -1.71 0.92
N LYS A 3 12.47 -1.89 2.14
CA LYS A 3 12.28 -3.17 2.84
C LYS A 3 10.82 -3.32 3.29
N VAL A 4 10.46 -4.52 3.75
CA VAL A 4 9.15 -4.80 4.37
C VAL A 4 8.85 -3.81 5.49
N GLY A 5 7.63 -3.26 5.50
CA GLY A 5 7.18 -2.25 6.46
C GLY A 5 7.53 -0.81 6.09
N ASP A 6 8.36 -0.57 5.07
CA ASP A 6 8.59 0.79 4.59
C ASP A 6 7.31 1.36 3.98
N ILE A 7 7.15 2.68 4.10
CA ILE A 7 6.17 3.47 3.36
C ILE A 7 6.92 4.15 2.22
N ILE A 8 6.53 3.82 0.99
CA ILE A 8 7.09 4.41 -0.22
C ILE A 8 6.09 5.34 -0.89
N LEU A 9 6.60 6.41 -1.47
CA LEU A 9 5.84 7.35 -2.28
C LEU A 9 6.18 7.10 -3.75
N ILE A 10 5.22 6.55 -4.49
CA ILE A 10 5.36 6.28 -5.93
C ILE A 10 4.83 7.50 -6.67
N LYS A 11 5.62 8.11 -7.56
CA LYS A 11 5.22 9.36 -8.23
C LYS A 11 4.09 9.18 -9.24
N ASN A 12 4.06 8.04 -9.93
CA ASN A 12 3.00 7.65 -10.84
C ASN A 12 3.00 6.13 -11.01
N TYR A 13 1.83 5.55 -11.23
CA TYR A 13 1.65 4.11 -11.43
C TYR A 13 0.41 3.86 -12.31
N VAL A 14 0.24 2.64 -12.79
CA VAL A 14 -0.90 2.21 -13.60
C VAL A 14 -1.82 1.33 -12.75
N ASP A 15 -3.12 1.57 -12.85
CA ASP A 15 -4.17 0.71 -12.28
C ASP A 15 -5.31 0.62 -13.30
N ASN A 16 -5.61 -0.59 -13.77
CA ASN A 16 -6.59 -0.85 -14.83
C ASN A 16 -6.33 0.03 -16.08
N GLU A 17 -5.11 -0.04 -16.61
CA GLU A 17 -4.64 0.73 -17.79
C GLU A 17 -4.66 2.26 -17.62
N LYS A 18 -5.02 2.79 -16.46
CA LYS A 18 -5.05 4.22 -16.19
C LYS A 18 -3.81 4.65 -15.42
N LYS A 19 -3.13 5.68 -15.93
CA LYS A 19 -2.06 6.34 -15.19
C LYS A 19 -2.65 7.15 -14.04
N LEU A 20 -2.22 6.82 -12.83
CA LEU A 20 -2.57 7.50 -11.60
C LEU A 20 -1.39 8.33 -11.10
N ASP A 21 -1.73 9.43 -10.46
CA ASP A 21 -0.77 10.32 -9.81
C ASP A 21 -0.21 9.71 -8.52
N GLN A 22 0.63 10.49 -7.87
CA GLN A 22 1.40 10.11 -6.70
C GLN A 22 0.54 9.55 -5.55
N HIS A 23 0.92 8.38 -5.03
CA HIS A 23 0.31 7.76 -3.83
C HIS A 23 1.37 7.11 -2.95
N SER A 24 1.05 7.02 -1.65
CA SER A 24 1.84 6.26 -0.69
C SER A 24 1.42 4.79 -0.69
N PHE A 25 2.38 3.91 -0.45
CA PHE A 25 2.22 2.46 -0.41
C PHE A 25 2.98 1.90 0.78
N VAL A 26 2.43 0.86 1.41
CA VAL A 26 3.15 0.04 2.40
C VAL A 26 3.75 -1.17 1.71
N VAL A 27 5.02 -1.46 1.99
CA VAL A 27 5.74 -2.61 1.43
C VAL A 27 5.43 -3.87 2.24
N LEU A 28 4.84 -4.87 1.59
CA LEU A 28 4.52 -6.17 2.19
C LEU A 28 5.64 -7.19 1.98
N SER A 29 6.30 -7.12 0.82
CA SER A 29 7.39 -8.02 0.43
C SER A 29 8.37 -7.26 -0.45
N ASP A 30 9.65 -7.49 -0.24
CA ASP A 30 10.76 -6.99 -1.06
C ASP A 30 11.51 -8.13 -1.77
N LYS A 31 10.88 -9.32 -1.86
CA LYS A 31 11.45 -10.52 -2.47
C LYS A 31 11.28 -10.52 -3.98
N LEU A 32 12.26 -11.10 -4.66
CA LEU A 32 12.21 -11.41 -6.08
C LEU A 32 11.21 -12.53 -6.36
N GLY A 33 10.44 -12.39 -7.43
CA GLY A 33 9.52 -13.42 -7.89
C GLY A 33 9.08 -13.20 -9.34
N LYS A 34 8.24 -14.10 -9.81
CA LYS A 34 7.65 -14.03 -11.15
C LYS A 34 6.14 -14.24 -11.09
N ILE A 35 5.40 -13.51 -11.92
CA ILE A 35 3.98 -13.71 -12.17
C ILE A 35 3.71 -13.61 -13.66
N GLN A 36 3.08 -14.64 -14.23
CA GLN A 36 2.82 -14.74 -15.67
C GLN A 36 4.07 -14.52 -16.55
N GLY A 37 5.25 -14.89 -16.06
CA GLY A 37 6.53 -14.71 -16.76
C GLY A 37 7.18 -13.33 -16.60
N LEU A 38 6.52 -12.38 -15.95
CA LEU A 38 7.06 -11.05 -15.64
C LEU A 38 7.72 -11.05 -14.25
N ASP A 39 8.87 -10.40 -14.15
CA ASP A 39 9.62 -10.26 -12.90
C ASP A 39 9.02 -9.17 -12.02
N TYR A 40 8.89 -9.47 -10.72
CA TYR A 40 8.60 -8.48 -9.69
C TYR A 40 9.62 -8.58 -8.57
N ASN A 41 9.82 -7.49 -7.84
CA ASN A 41 10.75 -7.44 -6.71
C ASN A 41 10.19 -6.65 -5.51
N ILE A 42 8.91 -6.29 -5.57
CA ILE A 42 8.18 -5.71 -4.45
C ILE A 42 6.67 -5.97 -4.58
N ILE A 43 6.02 -6.18 -3.45
CA ILE A 43 4.55 -6.26 -3.32
C ILE A 43 4.12 -5.21 -2.31
N CYS A 44 3.09 -4.44 -2.65
CA CYS A 44 2.60 -3.35 -1.81
C CYS A 44 1.06 -3.30 -1.71
N ASN A 45 0.56 -2.68 -0.64
CA ASN A 45 -0.81 -2.14 -0.61
C ASN A 45 -0.79 -0.61 -0.74
N VAL A 46 -1.79 -0.05 -1.41
CA VAL A 46 -1.95 1.41 -1.53
C VAL A 46 -2.56 2.02 -0.26
N MET A 47 -2.03 3.17 0.14
CA MET A 47 -2.52 3.97 1.27
C MET A 47 -3.32 5.18 0.78
N SER A 48 -4.27 5.64 1.57
CA SER A 48 -5.07 6.83 1.27
C SER A 48 -5.46 7.57 2.54
N SER A 49 -5.28 8.89 2.57
CA SER A 49 -5.69 9.73 3.70
C SER A 49 -7.21 9.96 3.72
N PHE A 50 -7.78 10.10 4.91
CA PHE A 50 -9.13 10.63 5.07
C PHE A 50 -9.14 12.15 4.82
N LYS A 51 -10.13 12.61 4.05
CA LYS A 51 -10.39 14.01 3.72
C LYS A 51 -11.38 14.65 4.69
N ASN A 52 -12.30 13.84 5.23
CA ASN A 52 -13.31 14.25 6.21
C ASN A 52 -14.01 13.02 6.79
N LYS A 53 -14.78 13.23 7.87
CA LYS A 53 -15.53 12.17 8.58
C LYS A 53 -16.49 11.39 7.68
N LYS A 54 -17.22 12.07 6.79
CA LYS A 54 -18.14 11.42 5.85
C LYS A 54 -17.42 10.45 4.92
N GLN A 55 -16.25 10.84 4.42
CA GLN A 55 -15.43 9.95 3.60
C GLN A 55 -14.87 8.79 4.43
N GLN A 56 -14.42 9.06 5.66
CA GLN A 56 -13.93 8.04 6.58
C GLN A 56 -14.99 6.97 6.85
N GLU A 57 -16.18 7.37 7.29
CA GLU A 57 -17.31 6.46 7.53
C GLU A 57 -17.63 5.62 6.29
N LYS A 58 -17.71 6.24 5.11
CA LYS A 58 -17.95 5.52 3.85
C LYS A 58 -16.82 4.55 3.52
N LYS A 59 -15.56 4.91 3.74
CA LYS A 59 -14.41 4.08 3.37
C LYS A 59 -14.23 2.91 4.34
N LEU A 60 -14.57 3.07 5.60
CA LEU A 60 -14.50 1.99 6.59
C LEU A 60 -15.65 0.98 6.46
N GLN A 61 -16.64 1.20 5.59
CA GLN A 61 -17.66 0.20 5.24
C GLN A 61 -17.14 -0.90 4.30
N TYR A 62 -16.01 -0.67 3.61
CA TYR A 62 -15.44 -1.68 2.71
C TYR A 62 -14.58 -2.66 3.51
N ALA A 63 -14.90 -3.95 3.44
CA ALA A 63 -14.24 -4.99 4.23
C ALA A 63 -12.71 -5.05 4.04
N GLY A 64 -12.19 -4.71 2.86
CA GLY A 64 -10.74 -4.70 2.59
C GLY A 64 -10.00 -3.45 3.07
N ASN A 65 -10.69 -2.41 3.54
CA ASN A 65 -10.02 -1.19 4.01
C ASN A 65 -9.60 -1.35 5.48
N PHE A 66 -8.30 -1.45 5.71
CA PHE A 66 -7.69 -1.44 7.03
C PHE A 66 -7.49 0.02 7.50
N PRO A 67 -8.08 0.46 8.62
CA PRO A 67 -7.84 1.79 9.17
C PRO A 67 -6.39 1.94 9.65
N ILE A 68 -5.78 3.10 9.42
CA ILE A 68 -4.48 3.46 9.96
C ILE A 68 -4.49 4.90 10.46
N THR A 69 -3.84 5.16 11.58
CA THR A 69 -3.70 6.51 12.15
C THR A 69 -2.29 7.04 11.91
N HIS A 70 -2.12 8.36 11.98
CA HIS A 70 -0.77 8.96 11.91
C HIS A 70 0.17 8.44 13.01
N ASN A 71 -0.38 8.02 14.16
CA ASN A 71 0.37 7.42 15.26
C ASN A 71 0.89 6.01 14.96
N ASP A 72 0.38 5.34 13.93
CA ASP A 72 0.83 4.01 13.53
C ASP A 72 2.04 4.06 12.59
N THR A 73 2.46 5.25 12.17
CA THR A 73 3.53 5.45 11.21
C THR A 73 4.63 6.35 11.77
N VAL A 74 5.81 6.26 11.17
CA VAL A 74 6.91 7.21 11.36
C VAL A 74 7.35 7.65 9.98
N THR A 75 6.93 8.84 9.57
CA THR A 75 7.18 9.40 8.23
C THR A 75 7.84 10.78 8.29
N ASP A 76 8.65 11.08 7.29
CA ASP A 76 9.24 12.40 7.06
C ASP A 76 9.08 12.76 5.56
N PRO A 77 8.20 13.73 5.22
CA PRO A 77 7.39 14.55 6.13
C PRO A 77 6.19 13.79 6.70
N ASP A 78 5.84 14.08 7.97
CA ASP A 78 4.57 13.69 8.57
C ASP A 78 3.50 14.74 8.28
N ASN A 79 2.35 14.30 7.75
CA ASN A 79 1.21 15.19 7.44
C ASN A 79 0.11 15.17 8.52
N GLY A 80 0.27 14.35 9.57
CA GLY A 80 -0.67 14.22 10.69
C GLY A 80 -2.04 13.68 10.30
N LYS A 81 -2.18 13.06 9.12
CA LYS A 81 -3.47 12.56 8.62
C LYS A 81 -3.63 11.08 8.87
N ASP A 82 -4.78 10.74 9.43
CA ASP A 82 -5.27 9.37 9.44
C ASP A 82 -5.71 8.95 8.03
N GLY A 83 -5.77 7.64 7.81
CA GLY A 83 -6.10 7.07 6.52
C GLY A 83 -6.50 5.61 6.61
N TYR A 84 -6.39 4.95 5.47
CA TYR A 84 -6.66 3.53 5.34
C TYR A 84 -5.74 2.91 4.29
N ILE A 85 -5.52 1.61 4.44
CA ILE A 85 -4.78 0.75 3.53
C ILE A 85 -5.79 -0.16 2.84
N LYS A 86 -5.73 -0.28 1.52
CA LYS A 86 -6.57 -1.23 0.79
C LYS A 86 -5.90 -2.61 0.78
N ALA A 87 -6.22 -3.41 1.77
CA ALA A 87 -5.57 -4.69 2.03
C ALA A 87 -5.84 -5.73 0.94
N GLU A 88 -7.01 -5.64 0.28
CA GLU A 88 -7.41 -6.54 -0.80
C GLU A 88 -6.70 -6.26 -2.14
N GLN A 89 -5.97 -5.15 -2.25
CA GLN A 89 -5.28 -4.73 -3.49
C GLN A 89 -3.78 -4.99 -3.38
N LEU A 90 -3.31 -6.05 -4.04
CA LEU A 90 -1.89 -6.40 -4.08
C LEU A 90 -1.26 -5.86 -5.36
N TYR A 91 -0.49 -4.79 -5.21
CA TYR A 91 0.28 -4.21 -6.30
C TYR A 91 1.65 -4.89 -6.39
N TYR A 92 1.95 -5.43 -7.56
CA TYR A 92 3.25 -5.98 -7.89
C TYR A 92 4.00 -4.94 -8.72
N PHE A 93 5.22 -4.60 -8.29
CA PHE A 93 6.07 -3.68 -9.04
C PHE A 93 7.44 -4.31 -9.33
N ASN A 94 8.08 -3.75 -10.35
CA ASN A 94 9.51 -3.85 -10.54
C ASN A 94 10.17 -2.51 -10.15
N LYS A 95 10.96 -2.51 -9.06
CA LYS A 95 11.70 -1.36 -8.52
C LYS A 95 12.54 -0.65 -9.59
N ASP A 96 13.06 -1.36 -10.59
CA ASP A 96 13.91 -0.78 -11.64
C ASP A 96 13.11 0.07 -12.64
N LYS A 97 11.80 -0.15 -12.72
CA LYS A 97 10.86 0.59 -13.58
C LYS A 97 10.10 1.68 -12.82
N LEU A 98 10.34 1.82 -11.52
CA LEU A 98 9.52 2.61 -10.62
C LEU A 98 10.24 3.88 -10.16
N ASP A 99 9.58 5.03 -10.31
CA ASP A 99 10.03 6.28 -9.67
C ASP A 99 9.37 6.41 -8.29
N TYR A 100 10.14 6.08 -7.25
CA TYR A 100 9.67 6.13 -5.87
C TYR A 100 10.74 6.64 -4.91
N MET A 101 10.29 7.06 -3.73
CA MET A 101 11.14 7.36 -2.58
C MET A 101 10.58 6.70 -1.32
N VAL A 102 11.45 6.32 -0.38
CA VAL A 102 11.03 5.90 0.96
C VAL A 102 10.75 7.16 1.78
N ILE A 103 9.55 7.27 2.34
CA ILE A 103 9.13 8.43 3.15
C ILE A 103 8.97 8.10 4.63
N GLY A 104 9.17 6.83 5.01
CA GLY A 104 9.01 6.39 6.38
C GLY A 104 8.73 4.91 6.47
N GLN A 105 8.12 4.49 7.58
CA GLN A 105 7.74 3.12 7.85
C GLN A 105 6.47 3.07 8.71
N ILE A 106 5.72 1.97 8.57
CA ILE A 106 4.68 1.62 9.53
C ILE A 106 5.35 1.01 10.78
N LYS A 107 4.80 1.30 11.96
CA LYS A 107 5.30 0.73 13.22
C LYS A 107 5.07 -0.79 13.23
N PRO A 108 5.97 -1.59 13.84
CA PRO A 108 5.87 -3.05 13.82
C PRO A 108 4.52 -3.59 14.31
N GLU A 109 3.95 -3.00 15.36
CA GLU A 109 2.69 -3.43 15.94
C GLU A 109 1.53 -3.25 14.95
N ALA A 110 1.47 -2.08 14.29
CA ALA A 110 0.47 -1.79 13.27
C ALA A 110 0.66 -2.62 12.00
N PHE A 111 1.91 -2.91 11.63
CA PHE A 111 2.20 -3.80 10.51
C PHE A 111 1.73 -5.22 10.78
N ASN A 112 1.97 -5.77 11.97
CA ASN A 112 1.49 -7.09 12.34
C ASN A 112 -0.05 -7.16 12.29
N LEU A 113 -0.74 -6.12 12.77
CA LEU A 113 -2.20 -6.02 12.65
C LEU A 113 -2.69 -5.98 11.20
N LEU A 114 -1.96 -5.28 10.31
CA LEU A 114 -2.26 -5.28 8.88
C LEU A 114 -2.10 -6.69 8.28
N ILE A 115 -1.03 -7.40 8.60
CA ILE A 115 -0.81 -8.78 8.12
C ILE A 115 -1.92 -9.71 8.63
N GLU A 116 -2.23 -9.69 9.92
CA GLU A 116 -3.33 -10.47 10.48
C GLU A 116 -4.67 -10.14 9.84
N PHE A 117 -4.90 -8.85 9.51
CA PHE A 117 -6.11 -8.41 8.82
C PHE A 117 -6.19 -9.00 7.42
N ILE A 118 -5.09 -8.95 6.65
CA ILE A 118 -4.99 -9.55 5.31
C ILE A 118 -5.26 -11.07 5.36
N GLU A 119 -4.69 -11.78 6.33
CA GLU A 119 -4.85 -13.24 6.47
C GLU A 119 -6.28 -13.66 6.81
N LYS A 120 -7.02 -12.82 7.54
CA LYS A 120 -8.42 -13.06 7.93
C LYS A 120 -9.43 -12.49 6.93
N LEU A 121 -8.96 -11.82 5.88
CA LEU A 121 -9.83 -11.10 4.96
C LEU A 121 -10.55 -12.05 4.00
N ASP A 122 -11.86 -12.18 4.18
CA ASP A 122 -12.72 -13.01 3.32
C ASP A 122 -13.34 -12.19 2.18
N VAL A 123 -12.48 -11.72 1.27
CA VAL A 123 -12.88 -11.09 0.01
C VAL A 123 -11.97 -11.51 -1.14
N GLU A 124 -12.41 -11.31 -2.38
CA GLU A 124 -11.57 -11.53 -3.55
C GLU A 124 -10.43 -10.50 -3.60
N PHE A 125 -9.19 -11.00 -3.68
CA PHE A 125 -8.00 -10.18 -3.81
C PHE A 125 -7.81 -9.72 -5.26
N LYS A 126 -7.52 -8.43 -5.42
CA LYS A 126 -7.15 -7.83 -6.70
C LYS A 126 -5.64 -7.87 -6.85
N ILE A 127 -5.18 -8.69 -7.78
CA ILE A 127 -3.78 -8.80 -8.16
C ILE A 127 -3.50 -7.81 -9.29
N ILE A 128 -2.68 -6.80 -9.02
CA ILE A 128 -2.43 -5.66 -9.93
C ILE A 128 -0.99 -5.76 -10.44
N ILE A 129 -0.84 -6.10 -11.71
CA ILE A 129 0.45 -6.36 -12.37
C ILE A 129 0.76 -5.37 -13.50
N ASP A 130 -0.05 -4.32 -13.67
CA ASP A 130 0.10 -3.29 -14.71
C ASP A 130 1.45 -2.53 -14.66
N ASN A 131 2.21 -2.69 -13.57
CA ASN A 131 3.47 -1.97 -13.30
C ASN A 131 4.72 -2.87 -13.37
N LEU A 132 4.61 -4.04 -14.02
CA LEU A 132 5.69 -5.00 -14.17
C LEU A 132 6.59 -4.82 -15.40
#